data_AF-A0A7L8SGI3-F1
#
_entry.id   AF-A0A7L8SGI3-F1
#
_cell.length_a   1.000
_cell.length_b   1.000
_cell.length_c   1.000
_cell.angle_alpha   90.00
_cell.angle_beta   90.00
_cell.angle_gamma   90.00
#
_symmetry.space_group_name_H-M   'P 1'
#
loop_
_entity.id
_entity.type
_entity.pdbx_description
1 polymer ?
#
loop_
_entity_poly.entity_id
_entity_poly.type
_entity_poly.pdbx_seq_one_letter_code
_entity_poly.pdbx_strand_id
1 'polypeptide(L)'
;MASTSTIETVMPLDTTTAHEATPSAETLRAHEDKLRRREATLRVVVPVVIVAALLLVWEWMVRANDIPHYILPAPSLILRTLFDNWGSLSGALWFTVKLTLLALGAAIVGGVLLAIAFALFKWVEIGLFPIAVILQVTPIIAIAPLILIYVSSTTAALLLCAWIVAFFPILSNTVIGLKSADSNLRDLFQLYKASPWQTFRYLLAPSALPYFMAGLKIAGGLSLIGAVVAEFTAGTAGKETGLASRILESSFRTEIPMMFAALLLVSLLGIVIFIVFAALSRLVLGHWHESEMRRER
;
A
#
# COMPACT_ATOMS: atom_id res chain seq x y z
N MET A 1 36.72 -38.95 -69.45
CA MET A 1 36.43 -38.74 -70.88
C MET A 1 34.94 -38.96 -71.10
N ALA A 2 34.25 -37.93 -71.63
CA ALA A 2 32.91 -37.88 -72.26
C ALA A 2 31.74 -38.60 -71.53
N SER A 3 30.70 -37.96 -70.97
CA SER A 3 29.70 -36.99 -71.50
C SER A 3 28.95 -37.42 -72.77
N THR A 4 27.69 -37.88 -72.62
CA THR A 4 26.45 -37.42 -73.31
C THR A 4 25.25 -38.25 -72.80
N SER A 5 24.23 -37.66 -72.13
CA SER A 5 22.95 -37.13 -72.69
C SER A 5 22.06 -38.26 -73.27
N THR A 6 20.77 -38.50 -72.98
CA THR A 6 19.57 -37.71 -72.61
C THR A 6 18.49 -38.76 -72.18
N ILE A 7 17.46 -38.55 -71.34
CA ILE A 7 16.12 -37.97 -71.59
C ILE A 7 15.32 -37.99 -70.26
N GLU A 8 14.48 -36.96 -70.13
CA GLU A 8 13.51 -36.53 -69.12
C GLU A 8 12.68 -37.58 -68.36
N THR A 9 12.43 -37.27 -67.08
CA THR A 9 11.05 -37.31 -66.54
C THR A 9 10.92 -36.14 -65.58
N VAL A 10 10.28 -35.07 -66.05
CA VAL A 10 9.89 -33.92 -65.23
C VAL A 10 8.75 -34.37 -64.32
N MET A 11 9.07 -34.60 -63.04
CA MET A 11 8.08 -34.76 -61.99
C MET A 11 7.48 -33.37 -61.69
N PRO A 12 6.16 -33.17 -61.71
CA PRO A 12 5.59 -31.91 -61.26
C PRO A 12 5.87 -31.80 -59.76
N LEU A 13 6.65 -30.78 -59.37
CA LEU A 13 6.67 -30.32 -58.00
C LEU A 13 5.25 -29.84 -57.70
N ASP A 14 4.52 -30.64 -56.94
CA ASP A 14 3.23 -30.27 -56.36
C ASP A 14 3.51 -29.11 -55.40
N THR A 15 3.55 -27.89 -55.93
CA THR A 15 3.48 -26.66 -55.14
C THR A 15 2.03 -26.53 -54.67
N THR A 16 1.63 -27.43 -53.78
CA THR A 16 0.60 -27.11 -52.80
C THR A 16 1.21 -26.01 -51.94
N THR A 17 1.05 -24.77 -52.39
CA THR A 17 1.09 -23.61 -51.53
C THR A 17 0.02 -23.84 -50.49
N ALA A 18 0.38 -24.51 -49.40
CA ALA A 18 -0.36 -24.43 -48.16
C ALA A 18 -0.41 -22.94 -47.87
N HIS A 19 -1.56 -22.35 -48.16
CA HIS A 19 -1.94 -21.05 -47.66
C HIS A 19 -1.91 -21.24 -46.14
N GLU A 20 -0.76 -20.99 -45.51
CA GLU A 20 -0.68 -20.76 -44.07
C GLU A 20 -1.57 -19.54 -43.85
N ALA A 21 -2.85 -19.82 -43.61
CA ALA A 21 -3.86 -18.83 -43.36
C ALA A 21 -3.37 -18.04 -42.15
N THR A 22 -2.83 -16.86 -42.43
CA THR A 22 -2.35 -15.95 -41.40
C THR A 22 -3.55 -15.73 -40.49
N PRO A 23 -3.46 -16.03 -39.19
CA PRO A 23 -4.62 -15.96 -38.31
C PRO A 23 -5.28 -14.60 -38.47
N SER A 24 -6.57 -14.57 -38.82
CA SER A 24 -7.31 -13.31 -38.97
C SER A 24 -7.08 -12.46 -37.73
N ALA A 25 -6.92 -11.14 -37.89
CA ALA A 25 -6.70 -10.22 -36.79
C ALA A 25 -7.75 -10.37 -35.66
N GLU A 26 -8.95 -10.86 -35.98
CA GLU A 26 -9.99 -11.18 -35.00
C GLU A 26 -9.65 -12.40 -34.13
N THR A 27 -9.04 -13.44 -34.71
CA THR A 27 -8.63 -14.65 -33.98
C THR A 27 -7.46 -14.36 -33.02
N LEU A 28 -6.53 -13.49 -33.43
CA LEU A 28 -5.43 -13.02 -32.59
C LEU A 28 -5.96 -12.19 -31.41
N ARG A 29 -6.87 -11.23 -31.66
CA ARG A 29 -7.51 -10.42 -30.61
C ARG A 29 -8.29 -11.28 -29.61
N ALA A 30 -9.06 -12.25 -30.09
CA ALA A 30 -9.81 -13.17 -29.22
C ALA A 30 -8.88 -14.04 -28.35
N HIS A 31 -7.74 -14.46 -28.89
CA HIS A 31 -6.73 -15.20 -28.14
C HIS A 31 -6.06 -14.33 -27.06
N GLU A 32 -5.69 -13.09 -27.40
CA GLU A 32 -5.11 -12.11 -26.47
C GLU A 32 -6.08 -11.76 -25.32
N ASP A 33 -7.36 -11.52 -25.61
CA ASP A 33 -8.37 -11.25 -24.59
C ASP A 33 -8.57 -12.43 -23.64
N LYS A 34 -8.53 -13.66 -24.16
CA LYS A 34 -8.61 -14.88 -23.35
C LYS A 34 -7.40 -15.04 -22.43
N LEU A 35 -6.19 -14.74 -22.93
CA LEU A 35 -4.98 -14.75 -22.11
C LEU A 35 -5.01 -13.68 -21.02
N ARG A 36 -5.43 -12.44 -21.34
CA ARG A 36 -5.56 -11.35 -20.37
C ARG A 36 -6.58 -11.65 -19.28
N ARG A 37 -7.74 -12.21 -19.64
CA ARG A 37 -8.75 -12.65 -18.66
C ARG A 37 -8.22 -13.77 -17.78
N ARG A 38 -7.55 -14.78 -18.36
CA ARG A 38 -6.94 -15.88 -17.61
C ARG A 38 -5.90 -15.37 -16.63
N GLU A 39 -5.04 -14.45 -17.04
CA GLU A 39 -4.03 -13.86 -16.18
C GLU A 39 -4.66 -13.03 -15.05
N ALA A 40 -5.67 -12.22 -15.35
CA ALA A 40 -6.42 -11.47 -14.33
C ALA A 40 -7.09 -12.40 -13.31
N THR A 41 -7.71 -13.49 -13.77
CA THR A 41 -8.29 -14.51 -12.89
C THR A 41 -7.21 -15.19 -12.04
N LEU A 42 -6.09 -15.62 -12.63
CA LEU A 42 -5.00 -16.25 -11.89
C LEU A 42 -4.41 -15.34 -10.81
N ARG A 43 -4.26 -14.05 -11.09
CA ARG A 43 -3.76 -13.05 -10.12
C ARG A 43 -4.64 -12.91 -8.86
N VAL A 44 -5.92 -13.27 -8.93
CA VAL A 44 -6.84 -13.24 -7.78
C VAL A 44 -7.02 -14.63 -7.18
N VAL A 45 -7.24 -15.65 -8.01
CA VAL A 45 -7.54 -17.01 -7.57
C VAL A 45 -6.34 -17.65 -6.89
N VAL A 46 -5.12 -17.49 -7.41
CA VAL A 46 -3.94 -18.16 -6.85
C VAL A 46 -3.66 -17.71 -5.41
N PRO A 47 -3.58 -16.40 -5.07
CA PRO A 47 -3.43 -15.97 -3.69
C PRO A 47 -4.55 -16.44 -2.76
N VAL A 48 -5.81 -16.39 -3.22
CA VAL A 48 -6.97 -16.82 -2.43
C VAL A 48 -6.90 -18.31 -2.11
N VAL A 49 -6.56 -19.15 -3.09
CA VAL A 49 -6.39 -20.60 -2.89
C VAL A 49 -5.25 -20.90 -1.93
N ILE A 50 -4.12 -20.19 -2.04
CA ILE A 50 -2.98 -20.36 -1.11
C ILE A 50 -3.41 -20.00 0.32
N VAL A 51 -4.09 -18.87 0.52
CA VAL A 51 -4.58 -18.47 1.85
C VAL A 51 -5.58 -19.48 2.40
N ALA A 52 -6.53 -19.94 1.57
CA ALA A 52 -7.50 -20.96 1.98
C ALA A 52 -6.81 -22.28 2.36
N ALA A 53 -5.82 -22.73 1.59
CA ALA A 53 -5.05 -23.92 1.90
C ALA A 53 -4.29 -23.78 3.23
N LEU A 54 -3.66 -22.62 3.48
CA LEU A 54 -2.98 -22.36 4.76
C LEU A 54 -3.96 -22.37 5.95
N LEU A 55 -5.15 -21.78 5.81
CA LEU A 55 -6.18 -21.81 6.85
C LEU A 55 -6.70 -23.23 7.10
N LEU A 56 -6.88 -24.04 6.06
CA LEU A 56 -7.31 -25.44 6.19
C LEU A 56 -6.24 -26.30 6.87
N VAL A 57 -4.97 -26.10 6.52
CA VAL A 57 -3.84 -26.79 7.17
C VAL A 57 -3.76 -26.41 8.65
N TRP A 58 -3.93 -25.12 8.98
CA TRP A 58 -3.95 -24.65 10.37
C TRP A 58 -5.14 -25.24 11.15
N GLU A 59 -6.35 -25.20 10.60
CA GLU A 59 -7.55 -25.80 11.21
C GLU A 59 -7.36 -27.30 11.45
N TRP A 60 -6.85 -28.02 10.45
CA TRP A 60 -6.58 -29.45 10.55
C TRP A 60 -5.54 -29.74 11.62
N MET A 61 -4.42 -29.00 11.66
CA MET A 61 -3.37 -29.18 12.65
C MET A 61 -3.90 -28.98 14.09
N VAL A 62 -4.71 -27.94 14.33
CA VAL A 62 -5.27 -27.66 15.66
C VAL A 62 -6.20 -28.79 16.11
N ARG A 63 -7.08 -29.25 15.22
CA ARG A 63 -8.04 -30.32 15.52
C ARG A 63 -7.38 -31.70 15.65
N ALA A 64 -6.41 -32.01 14.79
CA ALA A 64 -5.75 -33.32 14.78
C ALA A 64 -4.83 -33.54 15.98
N ASN A 65 -4.31 -32.46 16.58
CA ASN A 65 -3.44 -32.51 17.76
C ASN A 65 -4.17 -32.12 19.07
N ASP A 66 -5.50 -31.98 19.04
CA ASP A 66 -6.32 -31.56 20.18
C ASP A 66 -5.75 -30.34 20.94
N ILE A 67 -5.26 -29.34 20.19
CA ILE A 67 -4.57 -28.19 20.78
C ILE A 67 -5.57 -27.36 21.60
N PRO A 68 -5.28 -27.09 22.89
CA PRO A 68 -6.15 -26.26 23.71
C PRO A 68 -6.32 -24.85 23.16
N HIS A 69 -7.54 -24.31 23.24
CA HIS A 69 -7.93 -23.06 22.58
C HIS A 69 -7.26 -21.81 23.19
N TYR A 70 -6.77 -21.93 24.42
CA TYR A 70 -5.96 -20.91 25.09
C TYR A 70 -4.49 -20.90 24.66
N ILE A 71 -4.06 -21.86 23.81
CA ILE A 71 -2.73 -21.87 23.20
C ILE A 71 -2.85 -21.40 21.76
N LEU A 72 -3.66 -22.10 20.97
CA LEU A 72 -3.87 -21.80 19.56
C LEU A 72 -5.32 -22.11 19.17
N PRO A 73 -6.17 -21.09 18.99
CA PRO A 73 -7.54 -21.30 18.54
C PRO A 73 -7.57 -21.68 17.06
N ALA A 74 -8.50 -22.55 16.69
CA ALA A 74 -8.74 -22.91 15.30
C ALA A 74 -9.32 -21.69 14.53
N PRO A 75 -8.98 -21.50 13.23
CA PRO A 75 -9.58 -20.47 12.38
C PRO A 75 -11.10 -20.36 12.47
N SER A 76 -11.80 -21.50 12.51
CA SER A 76 -13.25 -21.55 12.63
C SER A 76 -13.76 -20.99 13.96
N LEU A 77 -13.02 -21.20 15.05
CA LEU A 77 -13.33 -20.63 16.37
C LEU A 77 -13.11 -19.12 16.38
N ILE A 78 -12.01 -18.65 15.79
CA ILE A 78 -11.70 -17.20 15.67
C ILE A 78 -12.86 -16.48 14.96
N LEU A 79 -13.34 -17.04 13.84
CA LEU A 79 -14.46 -16.47 13.09
C LEU A 79 -15.76 -16.47 13.89
N ARG A 80 -16.06 -17.54 14.62
CA ARG A 80 -17.25 -17.58 15.50
C ARG A 80 -17.15 -16.49 16.57
N THR A 81 -16.03 -16.43 17.29
CA THR A 81 -15.78 -15.41 18.32
C THR A 81 -15.89 -13.99 17.77
N LEU A 82 -15.43 -13.74 16.54
CA LEU A 82 -15.57 -12.47 15.85
C LEU A 82 -17.04 -12.05 15.68
N PHE A 83 -17.90 -12.97 15.22
CA PHE A 83 -19.31 -12.69 15.02
C PHE A 83 -20.06 -12.56 16.35
N ASP A 84 -19.78 -13.45 17.31
CA ASP A 84 -20.41 -13.44 18.63
C ASP A 84 -20.11 -12.13 19.40
N ASN A 85 -18.91 -11.57 19.20
CA ASN A 85 -18.46 -10.34 19.88
C ASN A 85 -18.44 -9.11 18.96
N TRP A 86 -19.15 -9.15 17.83
CA TRP A 86 -19.11 -8.10 16.81
C TRP A 86 -19.49 -6.72 17.37
N GLY A 87 -20.44 -6.66 18.30
CA GLY A 87 -20.86 -5.39 18.93
C GLY A 87 -19.71 -4.65 19.61
N SER A 88 -18.87 -5.37 20.36
CA SER A 88 -17.69 -4.78 21.03
C SER A 88 -16.56 -4.50 20.03
N LEU A 89 -16.28 -5.47 19.14
CA LEU A 89 -15.16 -5.38 18.18
C LEU A 89 -15.37 -4.29 17.12
N SER A 90 -16.60 -4.08 16.66
CA SER A 90 -16.92 -3.05 15.65
C SER A 90 -16.71 -1.63 16.19
N GLY A 91 -17.02 -1.38 17.47
CA GLY A 91 -16.73 -0.10 18.13
C GLY A 91 -15.22 0.17 18.19
N ALA A 92 -14.45 -0.83 18.62
CA ALA A 92 -12.99 -0.76 18.68
C ALA A 92 -12.37 -0.57 17.28
N LEU A 93 -12.85 -1.33 16.28
CA LEU A 93 -12.45 -1.18 14.88
C LEU A 93 -12.68 0.23 14.38
N TRP A 94 -13.86 0.80 14.64
CA TRP A 94 -14.20 2.14 14.18
C TRP A 94 -13.34 3.23 14.85
N PHE A 95 -13.00 3.04 16.12
CA PHE A 95 -12.05 3.91 16.80
C PHE A 95 -10.68 3.88 16.09
N THR A 96 -10.13 2.69 15.85
CA THR A 96 -8.84 2.52 15.15
C THR A 96 -8.89 3.13 13.75
N VAL A 97 -9.94 2.88 12.97
CA VAL A 97 -10.13 3.47 11.64
C VAL A 97 -10.09 5.00 11.70
N LYS A 98 -10.86 5.61 12.61
CA LYS A 98 -10.89 7.08 12.76
C LYS A 98 -9.51 7.63 13.13
N LEU A 99 -8.86 7.01 14.10
CA LEU A 99 -7.55 7.43 14.56
C LEU A 99 -6.51 7.36 13.44
N THR A 100 -6.46 6.23 12.73
CA THR A 100 -5.58 6.00 11.58
C THR A 100 -5.80 7.02 10.47
N LEU A 101 -7.06 7.30 10.11
CA LEU A 101 -7.38 8.25 9.03
C LEU A 101 -7.12 9.70 9.42
N LEU A 102 -7.42 10.09 10.67
CA LEU A 102 -7.11 11.42 11.19
C LEU A 102 -5.60 11.66 11.24
N ALA A 103 -4.84 10.68 11.73
CA ALA A 103 -3.38 10.74 11.78
C ALA A 103 -2.78 10.87 10.38
N LEU A 104 -3.29 10.07 9.43
CA LEU A 104 -2.87 10.15 8.04
C LEU A 104 -3.23 11.51 7.41
N GLY A 105 -4.43 12.03 7.66
CA GLY A 105 -4.84 13.36 7.19
C GLY A 105 -3.92 14.46 7.72
N ALA A 106 -3.60 14.43 9.02
CA ALA A 106 -2.65 15.36 9.63
C ALA A 106 -1.22 15.19 9.06
N ALA A 107 -0.81 13.95 8.74
CA ALA A 107 0.48 13.65 8.15
C ALA A 107 0.57 14.16 6.70
N ILE A 108 -0.51 14.04 5.93
CA ILE A 108 -0.62 14.61 4.57
C ILE A 108 -0.48 16.13 4.64
N VAL A 109 -1.29 16.80 5.47
CA VAL A 109 -1.27 18.26 5.57
C VAL A 109 0.10 18.74 6.05
N GLY A 110 0.60 18.23 7.18
CA GLY A 110 1.88 18.66 7.74
C GLY A 110 3.07 18.31 6.84
N GLY A 111 3.10 17.09 6.31
CA GLY A 111 4.19 16.60 5.47
C GLY A 111 4.27 17.33 4.12
N VAL A 112 3.14 17.59 3.47
CA VAL A 112 3.11 18.33 2.20
C VAL A 112 3.47 19.80 2.42
N LEU A 113 2.92 20.46 3.45
CA LEU A 113 3.26 21.86 3.76
C LEU A 113 4.75 22.03 4.03
N LEU A 114 5.33 21.14 4.84
CA LEU A 114 6.76 21.19 5.14
C LEU A 114 7.63 20.82 3.92
N ALA A 115 7.18 19.88 3.08
CA ALA A 115 7.87 19.57 1.82
C ALA A 115 7.91 20.76 0.87
N ILE A 116 6.80 21.51 0.76
CA ILE A 116 6.73 22.75 -0.02
C ILE A 116 7.67 23.79 0.60
N ALA A 117 7.70 23.94 1.92
CA ALA A 117 8.62 24.84 2.59
C ALA A 117 10.10 24.47 2.31
N PHE A 118 10.44 23.18 2.27
CA PHE A 118 11.80 22.73 1.91
C PHE A 118 12.14 23.04 0.45
N ALA A 119 11.16 22.91 -0.45
CA ALA A 119 11.36 23.23 -1.86
C ALA A 119 11.53 24.74 -2.12
N LEU A 120 10.88 25.60 -1.32
CA LEU A 120 10.94 27.05 -1.46
C LEU A 120 12.09 27.69 -0.68
N PHE A 121 12.43 27.17 0.50
CA PHE A 121 13.39 27.78 1.42
C PHE A 121 14.51 26.81 1.81
N LYS A 122 15.67 26.97 1.17
CA LYS A 122 16.87 26.13 1.40
C LYS A 122 17.28 26.06 2.88
N TRP A 123 17.17 27.16 3.62
CA TRP A 123 17.52 27.22 5.04
C TRP A 123 16.59 26.38 5.92
N VAL A 124 15.29 26.34 5.58
CA VAL A 124 14.28 25.54 6.29
C VAL A 124 14.56 24.05 6.07
N GLU A 125 14.91 23.68 4.84
CA GLU A 125 15.34 22.31 4.52
C GLU A 125 16.56 21.92 5.37
N ILE A 126 17.64 22.70 5.32
CA ILE A 126 18.89 22.39 6.04
C ILE A 126 18.65 22.27 7.55
N GLY A 127 17.83 23.15 8.13
CA GLY A 127 17.56 23.16 9.56
C GLY A 127 16.60 22.07 10.05
N LEU A 128 15.50 21.82 9.33
CA LEU A 128 14.42 20.93 9.81
C LEU A 128 14.51 19.51 9.26
N PHE A 129 15.18 19.28 8.14
CA PHE A 129 15.31 17.93 7.58
C PHE A 129 15.97 16.94 8.56
N PRO A 130 17.08 17.28 9.26
CA PRO A 130 17.65 16.39 10.27
C PRO A 130 16.69 16.09 11.41
N ILE A 131 15.88 17.06 11.85
CA ILE A 131 14.88 16.88 12.91
C ILE A 131 13.79 15.89 12.45
N ALA A 132 13.32 16.01 11.21
CA ALA A 132 12.35 15.08 10.64
C ALA A 132 12.90 13.64 10.57
N VAL A 133 14.20 13.48 10.24
CA VAL A 133 14.87 12.17 10.27
C VAL A 133 14.98 11.62 11.70
N ILE A 134 15.32 12.45 12.68
CA ILE A 134 15.37 12.03 14.10
C ILE A 134 14.00 11.54 14.57
N LEU A 135 12.92 12.25 14.22
CA LEU A 135 11.56 11.83 14.53
C LEU A 135 11.22 10.45 13.95
N GLN A 136 11.66 10.16 12.73
CA GLN A 136 11.43 8.87 12.07
C GLN A 136 12.22 7.72 12.70
N VAL A 137 13.48 7.96 13.08
CA VAL A 137 14.35 6.92 13.64
C VAL A 137 14.01 6.64 15.11
N THR A 138 13.39 7.59 15.80
CA THR A 138 12.97 7.43 17.20
C THR A 138 11.85 6.38 17.29
N PRO A 139 12.05 5.25 17.99
CA PRO A 139 11.04 4.20 18.08
C PRO A 139 9.78 4.71 18.79
N ILE A 140 8.65 4.75 18.06
CA ILE A 140 7.40 5.29 18.61
C ILE A 140 6.94 4.56 19.87
N ILE A 141 7.18 3.24 19.94
CA ILE A 141 6.86 2.39 21.10
C ILE A 141 7.57 2.86 22.38
N ALA A 142 8.76 3.45 22.27
CA ALA A 142 9.54 3.92 23.42
C ALA A 142 9.06 5.29 23.92
N ILE A 143 8.59 6.17 23.02
CA ILE A 143 8.17 7.53 23.37
C ILE A 143 6.66 7.64 23.64
N ALA A 144 5.85 6.71 23.13
CA ALA A 144 4.40 6.74 23.30
C ALA A 144 3.96 6.84 24.78
N PRO A 145 4.56 6.11 25.75
CA PRO A 145 4.21 6.27 27.16
C PRO A 145 4.45 7.70 27.68
N LEU A 146 5.55 8.33 27.26
CA LEU A 146 5.87 9.72 27.65
C LEU A 146 4.85 10.70 27.08
N ILE A 147 4.47 10.52 25.80
CA ILE A 147 3.44 11.34 25.16
C ILE A 147 2.11 11.23 25.92
N LEU A 148 1.71 10.04 26.36
CA LEU A 148 0.49 9.82 27.14
C LEU A 148 0.52 10.51 28.52
N ILE A 149 1.70 10.71 29.12
CA ILE A 149 1.86 11.42 30.40
C ILE A 149 1.76 12.93 30.20
N TYR A 150 2.42 13.47 29.17
CA TYR A 150 2.47 14.91 28.94
C TYR A 150 1.22 15.48 28.28
N VAL A 151 0.52 14.68 27.46
CA VAL A 151 -0.69 15.12 26.76
C VAL A 151 -1.91 14.71 27.56
N SER A 152 -2.66 15.71 28.02
CA SER A 152 -3.86 15.52 28.86
C SER A 152 -5.00 14.80 28.14
N SER A 153 -5.14 14.98 26.81
CA SER A 153 -6.15 14.26 26.01
C SER A 153 -5.57 12.95 25.46
N THR A 154 -6.17 11.82 25.85
CA THR A 154 -5.80 10.48 25.34
C THR A 154 -5.86 10.42 23.82
N THR A 155 -6.94 10.93 23.21
CA THR A 155 -7.12 10.88 21.76
C THR A 155 -6.06 11.72 21.05
N ALA A 156 -5.70 12.89 21.61
CA ALA A 156 -4.65 13.73 21.05
C ALA A 156 -3.27 13.06 21.16
N ALA A 157 -2.98 12.40 22.29
CA ALA A 157 -1.75 11.63 22.49
C ALA A 157 -1.63 10.52 21.43
N LEU A 158 -2.70 9.77 21.23
CA LEU A 158 -2.76 8.66 20.26
C LEU A 158 -2.60 9.17 18.82
N LEU A 159 -3.28 10.28 18.50
CA LEU A 159 -3.20 10.93 17.21
C LEU A 159 -1.77 11.40 16.92
N LEU A 160 -1.12 12.02 17.91
CA LEU A 160 0.27 12.49 17.79
C LEU A 160 1.22 11.32 17.53
N CYS A 161 1.06 10.21 18.26
CA CYS A 161 1.87 9.01 18.05
C CYS A 161 1.73 8.46 16.63
N ALA A 162 0.49 8.26 16.16
CA ALA A 162 0.23 7.76 14.82
C ALA A 162 0.69 8.73 13.72
N TRP A 163 0.55 10.04 13.96
CA TRP A 163 0.98 11.09 13.06
C TRP A 163 2.50 11.08 12.85
N ILE A 164 3.31 10.97 13.92
CA ILE A 164 4.78 10.94 13.83
C ILE A 164 5.25 9.85 12.85
N VAL A 165 4.65 8.66 12.94
CA VAL A 165 5.03 7.50 12.11
C VAL A 165 4.63 7.69 10.64
N ALA A 166 3.46 8.27 10.39
CA ALA A 166 2.95 8.47 9.03
C ALA A 166 3.52 9.72 8.33
N PHE A 167 3.99 10.70 9.10
CA PHE A 167 4.42 12.01 8.63
C PHE A 167 5.64 11.94 7.70
N PHE A 168 6.69 11.22 8.10
CA PHE A 168 7.96 11.27 7.39
C PHE A 168 7.92 10.68 5.97
N PRO A 169 7.26 9.54 5.69
CA PRO A 169 7.11 9.05 4.32
C PRO A 169 6.41 10.05 3.41
N ILE A 170 5.40 10.77 3.89
CA ILE A 170 4.73 11.84 3.13
C ILE A 170 5.74 12.95 2.84
N LEU A 171 6.38 13.49 3.87
CA LEU A 171 7.36 14.58 3.75
C LEU A 171 8.46 14.22 2.75
N SER A 172 9.15 13.10 3.01
CA SER A 172 10.34 12.69 2.25
C SER A 172 10.02 12.42 0.78
N ASN A 173 8.97 11.66 0.48
CA ASN A 173 8.60 11.37 -0.91
C ASN A 173 8.12 12.64 -1.63
N THR A 174 7.40 13.53 -0.95
CA THR A 174 6.96 14.79 -1.57
C THR A 174 8.17 15.69 -1.87
N VAL A 175 9.15 15.78 -0.97
CA VAL A 175 10.40 16.53 -1.21
C VAL A 175 11.17 15.95 -2.41
N ILE A 176 11.33 14.62 -2.47
CA ILE A 176 11.97 13.94 -3.61
C ILE A 176 11.21 14.27 -4.90
N GLY A 177 9.89 14.19 -4.90
CA GLY A 177 9.05 14.51 -6.05
C GLY A 177 9.19 15.96 -6.51
N LEU A 178 9.16 16.92 -5.59
CA LEU A 178 9.36 18.34 -5.92
C LEU A 178 10.77 18.62 -6.47
N LYS A 179 11.76 17.80 -6.11
CA LYS A 179 13.13 17.91 -6.61
C LYS A 179 13.40 17.13 -7.89
N SER A 180 12.54 16.16 -8.22
CA SER A 180 12.68 15.30 -9.42
C SER A 180 12.46 16.02 -10.75
N ALA A 181 11.84 17.20 -10.76
CA ALA A 181 11.57 17.93 -12.01
C ALA A 181 12.88 18.27 -12.77
N ASP A 182 12.90 17.93 -14.06
CA ASP A 182 14.03 18.12 -14.99
C ASP A 182 14.60 19.54 -14.92
N SER A 183 15.92 19.64 -14.79
CA SER A 183 16.65 20.91 -14.78
C SER A 183 16.37 21.73 -16.05
N ASN A 184 16.27 21.10 -17.22
CA ASN A 184 15.98 21.78 -18.48
C ASN A 184 14.60 22.44 -18.46
N LEU A 185 13.59 21.79 -17.87
CA LEU A 185 12.26 22.36 -17.71
C LEU A 185 12.26 23.51 -16.69
N ARG A 186 13.06 23.42 -15.62
CA ARG A 186 13.24 24.53 -14.66
C ARG A 186 13.89 25.73 -15.34
N ASP A 187 14.90 25.52 -16.17
CA ASP A 187 15.59 26.57 -16.92
C ASP A 187 14.67 27.21 -17.96
N LEU A 188 13.81 26.41 -18.61
CA LEU A 188 12.76 26.92 -19.49
C LEU A 188 11.81 27.84 -18.74
N PHE A 189 11.29 27.43 -17.59
CA PHE A 189 10.41 28.28 -16.78
C PHE A 189 11.10 29.58 -16.33
N GLN A 190 12.39 29.53 -16.00
CA GLN A 190 13.18 30.72 -15.69
C GLN A 190 13.33 31.65 -16.90
N LEU A 191 13.59 31.10 -18.10
CA LEU A 191 13.71 31.87 -19.34
C LEU A 191 12.40 32.60 -19.70
N TYR A 192 11.27 31.94 -19.46
CA TYR A 192 9.93 32.53 -19.62
C TYR A 192 9.53 33.47 -18.47
N LYS A 193 10.41 33.72 -17.50
CA LYS A 193 10.15 34.53 -16.30
C LYS A 193 8.90 34.09 -15.53
N ALA A 194 8.64 32.78 -15.50
CA ALA A 194 7.51 32.23 -14.77
C ALA A 194 7.63 32.57 -13.27
N SER A 195 6.52 32.96 -12.66
CA SER A 195 6.48 33.23 -11.22
C SER A 195 6.71 31.95 -10.41
N PRO A 196 7.18 32.03 -9.15
CA PRO A 196 7.36 30.85 -8.29
C PRO A 196 6.11 29.99 -8.16
N TRP A 197 4.93 30.62 -8.15
CA TRP A 197 3.65 29.92 -8.11
C TRP A 197 3.34 29.20 -9.43
N GLN A 198 3.66 29.80 -10.58
CA GLN A 198 3.52 29.14 -11.89
C GLN A 198 4.46 27.94 -11.98
N THR A 199 5.72 28.09 -11.60
CA THR A 199 6.70 27.00 -11.54
C THR A 199 6.22 25.88 -10.61
N PHE A 200 5.71 26.23 -9.42
CA PHE A 200 5.15 25.23 -8.52
C PHE A 200 3.95 24.50 -9.12
N ARG A 201 2.93 25.22 -9.59
CA ARG A 201 1.65 24.65 -10.03
C ARG A 201 1.76 23.83 -11.32
N TYR A 202 2.62 24.25 -12.25
CA TYR A 202 2.71 23.67 -13.60
C TYR A 202 3.92 22.77 -13.81
N LEU A 203 4.99 22.89 -13.02
CA LEU A 203 6.19 22.05 -13.15
C LEU A 203 6.38 21.15 -11.93
N LEU A 204 6.46 21.71 -10.72
CA LEU A 204 6.84 20.95 -9.54
C LEU A 204 5.72 20.02 -9.03
N ALA A 205 4.50 20.52 -8.87
CA ALA A 205 3.38 19.75 -8.35
C ALA A 205 3.00 18.55 -9.26
N PRO A 206 2.95 18.70 -10.60
CA PRO A 206 2.80 17.56 -11.49
C PRO A 206 3.92 16.53 -11.34
N SER A 207 5.19 16.97 -11.36
CA SER A 207 6.36 16.08 -11.23
C SER A 207 6.38 15.34 -9.88
N ALA A 208 5.86 15.97 -8.82
CA ALA A 208 5.83 15.40 -7.48
C ALA A 208 4.70 14.39 -7.25
N LEU A 209 3.66 14.39 -8.10
CA LEU A 209 2.45 13.61 -7.86
C LEU A 209 2.69 12.08 -7.78
N PRO A 210 3.50 11.45 -8.66
CA PRO A 210 3.80 10.02 -8.55
C PRO A 210 4.51 9.66 -7.25
N TYR A 211 5.45 10.51 -6.82
CA TYR A 211 6.18 10.34 -5.57
C TYR A 211 5.28 10.54 -4.35
N PHE A 212 4.43 11.56 -4.34
CA PHE A 212 3.44 11.77 -3.29
C PHE A 212 2.50 10.56 -3.17
N MET A 213 2.03 10.00 -4.28
CA MET A 213 1.21 8.78 -4.27
C MET A 213 1.97 7.55 -3.72
N ALA A 214 3.26 7.42 -4.01
CA ALA A 214 4.10 6.38 -3.42
C ALA A 214 4.24 6.57 -1.90
N GLY A 215 4.53 7.81 -1.46
CA GLY A 215 4.59 8.18 -0.04
C GLY A 215 3.27 7.94 0.68
N LEU A 216 2.14 8.24 0.04
CA LEU A 216 0.80 8.04 0.59
C LEU A 216 0.48 6.57 0.84
N LYS A 217 0.86 5.65 -0.07
CA LYS A 217 0.70 4.20 0.14
C LYS A 217 1.49 3.70 1.35
N ILE A 218 2.74 4.16 1.48
CA ILE A 218 3.62 3.80 2.59
C ILE A 218 3.06 4.37 3.91
N ALA A 219 2.72 5.65 3.91
CA ALA A 219 2.17 6.35 5.07
C ALA A 219 0.83 5.78 5.53
N GLY A 220 -0.02 5.29 4.63
CA GLY A 220 -1.29 4.66 4.98
C GLY A 220 -1.11 3.39 5.83
N GLY A 221 -0.17 2.52 5.47
CA GLY A 221 0.16 1.35 6.31
C GLY A 221 0.81 1.76 7.63
N LEU A 222 1.72 2.72 7.59
CA LEU A 222 2.42 3.22 8.76
C LEU A 222 1.52 3.97 9.76
N SER A 223 0.48 4.66 9.29
CA SER A 223 -0.50 5.31 10.17
C SER A 223 -1.32 4.29 10.95
N LEU A 224 -1.65 3.14 10.35
CA LEU A 224 -2.28 2.04 11.07
C LEU A 224 -1.33 1.44 12.11
N ILE A 225 -0.08 1.17 11.73
CA ILE A 225 0.94 0.65 12.67
C ILE A 225 1.12 1.62 13.85
N GLY A 226 1.25 2.92 13.57
CA GLY A 226 1.36 3.95 14.60
C GLY A 226 0.12 4.04 15.50
N ALA A 227 -1.08 3.93 14.94
CA ALA A 227 -2.32 3.90 15.72
C ALA A 227 -2.39 2.66 16.63
N VAL A 228 -2.08 1.48 16.10
CA VAL A 228 -2.05 0.22 16.87
C VAL A 228 -1.04 0.29 18.01
N VAL A 229 0.18 0.80 17.76
CA VAL A 229 1.18 0.98 18.82
C VAL A 229 0.68 1.94 19.90
N ALA A 230 0.08 3.07 19.50
CA ALA A 230 -0.44 4.05 20.46
C ALA A 230 -1.61 3.50 21.29
N GLU A 231 -2.51 2.74 20.66
CA GLU A 231 -3.61 2.06 21.33
C GLU A 231 -3.12 0.95 22.29
N PHE A 232 -2.07 0.21 21.93
CA PHE A 232 -1.42 -0.75 22.84
C PHE A 232 -0.90 -0.03 24.08
N THR A 233 -0.19 1.08 23.90
CA THR A 233 0.32 1.88 25.02
C THR A 233 -0.83 2.43 25.88
N ALA A 234 -1.91 2.95 25.29
CA ALA A 234 -3.09 3.36 26.05
C ALA A 234 -3.76 2.20 26.79
N GLY A 235 -3.82 1.02 26.18
CA GLY A 235 -4.33 -0.19 26.81
C GLY A 235 -3.54 -0.57 28.07
N THR A 236 -2.20 -0.46 28.04
CA THR A 236 -1.38 -0.70 29.25
C THR A 236 -1.64 0.31 30.37
N ALA A 237 -2.13 1.50 30.02
CA ALA A 237 -2.53 2.54 30.96
C ALA A 237 -4.01 2.41 31.40
N GLY A 238 -4.68 1.30 31.08
CA GLY A 238 -6.06 1.01 31.49
C GLY A 238 -7.13 1.76 30.69
N LYS A 239 -6.81 2.28 29.51
CA LYS A 239 -7.76 3.03 28.68
C LYS A 239 -8.31 2.12 27.56
N GLU A 240 -9.60 1.80 27.63
CA GLU A 240 -10.30 1.09 26.54
C GLU A 240 -10.44 2.02 25.33
N THR A 241 -9.79 1.67 24.22
CA THR A 241 -9.76 2.48 23.00
C THR A 241 -10.09 1.62 21.78
N GLY A 242 -9.12 1.39 20.89
CA GLY A 242 -9.32 0.63 19.65
C GLY A 242 -8.94 -0.84 19.76
N LEU A 243 -8.80 -1.48 18.60
CA LEU A 243 -8.56 -2.92 18.50
C LEU A 243 -7.31 -3.37 19.27
N ALA A 244 -6.25 -2.55 19.32
CA ALA A 244 -5.03 -2.95 20.01
C ALA A 244 -5.22 -3.04 21.53
N SER A 245 -6.04 -2.15 22.10
CA SER A 245 -6.41 -2.25 23.52
C SER A 245 -7.23 -3.51 23.81
N ARG A 246 -8.11 -3.93 22.89
CA ARG A 246 -8.88 -5.19 23.00
C ARG A 246 -7.99 -6.44 22.89
N ILE A 247 -6.96 -6.40 22.05
CA ILE A 247 -5.95 -7.47 21.96
C ILE A 247 -5.27 -7.63 23.33
N LEU A 248 -4.83 -6.52 23.92
CA LEU A 248 -4.13 -6.53 25.20
C LEU A 248 -5.04 -6.98 26.36
N GLU A 249 -6.28 -6.46 26.42
CA GLU A 249 -7.27 -6.88 27.42
C GLU A 249 -7.55 -8.39 27.33
N SER A 250 -7.77 -8.90 26.12
CA SER A 250 -8.02 -10.33 25.88
C SER A 250 -6.82 -11.18 26.28
N SER A 251 -5.59 -10.68 26.06
CA SER A 251 -4.37 -11.34 26.51
C SER A 251 -4.29 -11.46 28.02
N PHE A 252 -4.67 -10.42 28.78
CA PHE A 252 -4.68 -10.48 30.25
C PHE A 252 -5.78 -11.38 30.80
N ARG A 253 -6.89 -11.53 30.08
CA ARG A 253 -8.01 -12.41 30.44
C ARG A 253 -7.83 -13.85 29.95
N THR A 254 -6.75 -14.15 29.23
CA THR A 254 -6.51 -15.44 28.55
C THR A 254 -7.63 -15.81 27.55
N GLU A 255 -8.36 -14.81 27.04
CA GLU A 255 -9.39 -14.95 26.01
C GLU A 255 -8.73 -14.96 24.62
N ILE A 256 -7.90 -15.97 24.37
CA ILE A 256 -7.09 -16.07 23.16
C ILE A 256 -7.92 -16.06 21.86
N PRO A 257 -9.09 -16.72 21.75
CA PRO A 257 -9.94 -16.58 20.57
C PRO A 257 -10.32 -15.12 20.25
N MET A 258 -10.63 -14.32 21.28
CA MET A 258 -10.97 -12.91 21.12
C MET A 258 -9.75 -12.07 20.70
N MET A 259 -8.58 -12.38 21.26
CA MET A 259 -7.31 -11.76 20.87
C MET A 259 -7.02 -11.97 19.38
N PHE A 260 -7.18 -13.20 18.87
CA PHE A 260 -7.01 -13.52 17.46
C PHE A 260 -8.08 -12.88 16.57
N ALA A 261 -9.33 -12.77 17.04
CA ALA A 261 -10.40 -12.10 16.30
C ALA A 261 -10.10 -10.59 16.12
N ALA A 262 -9.60 -9.92 17.15
CA ALA A 262 -9.16 -8.53 17.06
C ALA A 262 -7.93 -8.36 16.16
N LEU A 263 -6.94 -9.26 16.25
CA LEU A 263 -5.78 -9.29 15.34
C LEU A 263 -6.19 -9.49 13.87
N LEU A 264 -7.18 -10.34 13.60
CA LEU A 264 -7.73 -10.54 12.27
C LEU A 264 -8.32 -9.25 11.71
N LEU A 265 -9.06 -8.49 12.53
CA LEU A 265 -9.61 -7.19 12.13
C LEU A 265 -8.55 -6.13 11.85
N VAL A 266 -7.50 -6.04 12.67
CA VAL A 266 -6.35 -5.15 12.41
C VAL A 266 -5.68 -5.52 11.08
N SER A 267 -5.45 -6.82 10.85
CA SER A 267 -4.86 -7.32 9.60
C SER A 267 -5.71 -6.98 8.38
N LEU A 268 -7.02 -7.21 8.47
CA LEU A 268 -7.97 -6.89 7.40
C LEU A 268 -8.02 -5.39 7.12
N LEU A 269 -8.01 -4.56 8.18
CA LEU A 269 -7.97 -3.10 8.04
C LEU A 269 -6.70 -2.65 7.29
N GLY A 270 -5.54 -3.23 7.60
CA GLY A 270 -4.30 -2.96 6.87
C GLY A 270 -4.38 -3.31 5.38
N ILE A 271 -4.95 -4.47 5.06
CA ILE A 271 -5.18 -4.89 3.67
C ILE A 271 -6.13 -3.91 2.95
N VAL A 272 -7.23 -3.53 3.59
CA VAL A 272 -8.20 -2.58 3.04
C VAL A 272 -7.53 -1.23 2.77
N ILE A 273 -6.76 -0.70 3.72
CA ILE A 273 -6.00 0.55 3.56
C ILE A 273 -5.05 0.46 2.37
N PHE A 274 -4.29 -0.63 2.26
CA PHE A 274 -3.36 -0.84 1.14
C PHE A 274 -4.10 -0.87 -0.21
N ILE A 275 -5.20 -1.62 -0.31
CA ILE A 275 -6.01 -1.73 -1.53
C ILE A 275 -6.60 -0.37 -1.91
N VAL A 276 -7.14 0.38 -0.94
CA VAL A 276 -7.72 1.71 -1.16
C VAL A 276 -6.68 2.67 -1.72
N PHE A 277 -5.49 2.75 -1.12
CA PHE A 277 -4.43 3.64 -1.63
C PHE A 277 -3.80 3.15 -2.93
N ALA A 278 -3.75 1.84 -3.17
CA ALA A 278 -3.36 1.27 -4.45
C ALA A 278 -4.35 1.67 -5.55
N ALA A 279 -5.66 1.55 -5.30
CA ALA A 279 -6.71 1.96 -6.22
C ALA A 279 -6.71 3.48 -6.46
N LEU A 280 -6.58 4.28 -5.39
CA LEU A 280 -6.48 5.74 -5.48
C LEU A 280 -5.29 6.17 -6.35
N SER A 281 -4.13 5.56 -6.15
CA SER A 281 -2.95 5.85 -6.97
C SER A 281 -3.15 5.48 -8.43
N ARG A 282 -3.82 4.37 -8.75
CA ARG A 282 -4.16 4.00 -10.13
C ARG A 282 -5.16 4.97 -10.75
N LEU A 283 -6.15 5.44 -9.98
CA LEU A 283 -7.11 6.43 -10.45
C LEU A 283 -6.42 7.77 -10.79
N VAL A 284 -5.53 8.23 -9.92
CA VAL A 284 -4.82 9.51 -10.07
C VAL A 284 -3.73 9.45 -11.13
N LEU A 285 -2.95 8.35 -11.20
CA LEU A 285 -1.81 8.19 -12.11
C LEU A 285 -2.12 7.39 -13.38
N GLY A 286 -3.32 6.83 -13.52
CA GLY A 286 -3.70 6.01 -14.68
C GLY A 286 -3.53 6.77 -15.99
N HIS A 287 -3.93 8.06 -15.99
CA HIS A 287 -3.78 8.95 -17.14
C HIS A 287 -2.33 9.46 -17.35
N TRP A 288 -1.48 9.41 -16.30
CA TRP A 288 -0.08 9.83 -16.37
C TRP A 288 0.81 8.85 -17.14
N HIS A 289 0.54 7.54 -17.01
CA HIS A 289 1.32 6.52 -17.72
C HIS A 289 1.05 6.53 -19.23
N GLU A 290 -0.17 6.87 -19.65
CA GLU A 290 -0.48 7.02 -21.07
C GLU A 290 0.26 8.21 -21.71
N SER A 291 0.50 9.30 -20.97
CA SER A 291 1.25 10.46 -21.50
C SER A 291 2.75 10.19 -21.67
N GLU A 292 3.37 9.38 -20.81
CA GLU A 292 4.78 8.98 -20.94
C GLU A 292 4.98 7.94 -22.06
N MET A 293 4.06 6.96 -22.18
CA MET A 293 4.18 5.90 -23.19
C MET A 293 3.86 6.37 -24.63
N ARG A 294 3.15 7.49 -24.81
CA ARG A 294 2.75 7.97 -26.15
C ARG A 294 3.84 8.79 -26.85
N ARG A 295 5.03 8.96 -26.25
CA ARG A 295 6.11 9.81 -26.77
C ARG A 295 7.29 9.07 -27.43
N GLU A 296 7.23 7.75 -27.58
CA GLU A 296 8.27 6.97 -28.28
C GLU A 296 7.76 6.26 -29.55
N ARG A 297 7.05 6.97 -30.43
CA ARG A 297 6.86 6.52 -31.81
C ARG A 297 7.08 7.64 -32.80
#